data_AF-A0A7R9N5S5-F1
#
_entry.id   AF-A0A7R9N5S5-F1
#
_cell.length_a   1.000
_cell.length_b   1.000
_cell.length_c   1.000
_cell.angle_alpha   90.00
_cell.angle_beta   90.00
_cell.angle_gamma   90.00
#
_symmetry.space_group_name_H-M   'P 1'
#
loop_
_entity.id
_entity.type
_entity.pdbx_description
1 polymer ?
#
loop_
_entity_poly.entity_id
_entity_poly.type
_entity_poly.pdbx_seq_one_letter_code
_entity_poly.pdbx_strand_id
1 'polypeptide(L)'
;MSLNGDDDVIDQVKALLSIMVNIGGIGAKTQYGYGQFDWDDKIELKNAINTIRQFLSGNIFKSGSNKDKWYSLTNFWYYKLSITSDNGLVNKFKNANLIGNGNMPSDYLPVSFDIRYKMPSSGDGTGLRSAYYSFCRHSMSKEDAKQKTRSLFGTLENDKIGSRIFVSHLFRRRNIDNNHHLKVWGFTDDSVGKVVGDELKNIFGLDKPPSIVTGKELINYSRGEVQ
;
A
#
# COMPACT_ATOMS: atom_id res chain seq x y z
N MET A 1 -16.60 8.26 -39.10
CA MET A 1 -16.10 8.66 -37.76
C MET A 1 -16.92 7.86 -36.75
N SER A 2 -16.32 6.82 -36.19
CA SER A 2 -17.04 5.77 -35.44
C SER A 2 -17.24 6.16 -33.97
N LEU A 3 -18.30 5.63 -33.37
CA LEU A 3 -18.75 5.69 -31.97
C LEU A 3 -17.74 5.16 -30.92
N ASN A 4 -16.43 5.13 -31.21
CA ASN A 4 -15.42 4.42 -30.42
C ASN A 4 -14.86 5.22 -29.23
N GLY A 5 -15.18 6.51 -29.11
CA GLY A 5 -14.59 7.36 -28.06
C GLY A 5 -15.06 7.03 -26.65
N ASP A 6 -16.31 6.60 -26.48
CA ASP A 6 -16.90 6.34 -25.18
C ASP A 6 -16.41 5.01 -24.58
N ASP A 7 -16.26 3.98 -25.41
CA ASP A 7 -15.73 2.67 -25.00
C ASP A 7 -14.26 2.77 -24.55
N ASP A 8 -13.44 3.54 -25.27
CA ASP A 8 -12.03 3.78 -24.91
C ASP A 8 -11.90 4.49 -23.55
N VAL A 9 -12.79 5.45 -23.25
CA VAL A 9 -12.81 6.16 -21.96
C VAL A 9 -13.26 5.22 -20.84
N ILE A 10 -14.27 4.40 -21.07
CA ILE A 10 -14.76 3.41 -20.10
C ILE A 10 -13.64 2.43 -19.74
N ASP A 11 -12.89 1.93 -20.73
CA ASP A 11 -11.81 0.99 -20.50
C ASP A 11 -10.64 1.61 -19.73
N GLN A 12 -10.31 2.88 -20.01
CA GLN A 12 -9.32 3.62 -19.22
C GLN A 12 -9.75 3.81 -17.76
N VAL A 13 -11.00 4.18 -17.53
CA VAL A 13 -11.54 4.37 -16.17
C VAL A 13 -11.56 3.03 -15.42
N LYS A 14 -12.03 1.96 -16.07
CA LYS A 14 -12.01 0.61 -15.50
C LYS A 14 -10.58 0.17 -15.16
N ALA A 15 -9.63 0.39 -16.06
CA ALA A 15 -8.23 0.07 -15.82
C ALA A 15 -7.63 0.87 -14.66
N LEU A 16 -7.87 2.17 -14.60
CA LEU A 16 -7.39 3.03 -13.52
C LEU A 16 -7.93 2.60 -12.15
N LEU A 17 -9.24 2.40 -12.07
CA LEU A 17 -9.87 1.89 -10.84
C LEU A 17 -9.30 0.51 -10.49
N SER A 18 -8.99 -0.33 -11.50
CA SER A 18 -8.51 -1.70 -11.28
C SER A 18 -7.09 -1.71 -10.74
N ILE A 19 -6.29 -0.70 -11.11
CA ILE A 19 -4.99 -0.48 -10.47
C ILE A 19 -5.20 -0.07 -9.00
N MET A 20 -6.08 0.90 -8.74
CA MET A 20 -6.35 1.40 -7.38
C MET A 20 -6.88 0.29 -6.45
N VAL A 21 -7.77 -0.57 -6.93
CA VAL A 21 -8.36 -1.67 -6.13
C VAL A 21 -7.32 -2.73 -5.79
N ASN A 22 -6.39 -3.02 -6.70
CA ASN A 22 -5.39 -4.07 -6.49
C ASN A 22 -4.27 -3.60 -5.56
N ILE A 23 -3.72 -2.40 -5.81
CA ILE A 23 -2.47 -1.95 -5.19
C ILE A 23 -2.53 -0.56 -4.53
N GLY A 24 -3.71 -0.04 -4.25
CA GLY A 24 -3.86 1.28 -3.62
C GLY A 24 -5.19 1.50 -2.92
N GLY A 25 -5.77 2.69 -3.15
CA GLY A 25 -7.05 3.14 -2.63
C GLY A 25 -7.43 4.48 -3.24
N ILE A 26 -8.65 4.95 -2.98
CA ILE A 26 -9.20 6.19 -3.53
C ILE A 26 -9.65 7.16 -2.44
N GLY A 27 -9.48 8.46 -2.67
CA GLY A 27 -9.95 9.51 -1.76
C GLY A 27 -8.92 9.91 -0.69
N ALA A 28 -9.41 10.45 0.43
CA ALA A 28 -8.57 11.02 1.47
C ALA A 28 -8.00 9.96 2.42
N LYS A 29 -6.81 10.23 2.99
CA LYS A 29 -6.22 9.45 4.09
C LYS A 29 -5.92 7.98 3.75
N THR A 30 -5.66 7.65 2.48
CA THR A 30 -5.31 6.28 2.04
C THR A 30 -4.07 5.72 2.74
N GLN A 31 -3.15 6.58 3.20
CA GLN A 31 -1.99 6.18 4.00
C GLN A 31 -2.37 5.62 5.38
N TYR A 32 -3.61 5.83 5.82
CA TYR A 32 -4.17 5.29 7.06
C TYR A 32 -5.25 4.24 6.74
N GLY A 33 -5.23 3.64 5.56
CA GLY A 33 -6.10 2.51 5.22
C GLY A 33 -7.52 2.87 4.80
N TYR A 34 -7.87 4.16 4.74
CA TYR A 34 -9.14 4.59 4.16
C TYR A 34 -9.15 4.43 2.63
N GLY A 35 -10.34 4.46 2.04
CA GLY A 35 -10.48 4.42 0.58
C GLY A 35 -10.23 3.04 -0.04
N GLN A 36 -10.30 1.98 0.76
CA GLN A 36 -10.28 0.60 0.26
C GLN A 36 -11.65 0.27 -0.32
N PHE A 37 -11.65 -0.35 -1.49
CA PHE A 37 -12.84 -0.78 -2.19
C PHE A 37 -12.55 -2.08 -2.93
N ASP A 38 -13.60 -2.75 -3.40
CA ASP A 38 -13.53 -3.93 -4.25
C ASP A 38 -14.79 -4.00 -5.14
N TRP A 39 -14.69 -4.63 -6.31
CA TRP A 39 -15.82 -4.93 -7.18
C TRP A 39 -15.52 -6.13 -8.10
N ASP A 40 -16.55 -6.77 -8.65
CA ASP A 40 -16.41 -8.07 -9.30
C ASP A 40 -15.75 -7.99 -10.69
N ASP A 41 -16.17 -7.08 -11.56
CA ASP A 41 -15.67 -6.91 -12.94
C ASP A 41 -14.34 -6.14 -13.05
N LYS A 42 -13.47 -6.25 -12.05
CA LYS A 42 -12.16 -5.56 -12.07
C LYS A 42 -11.19 -6.27 -12.99
N ILE A 43 -10.37 -5.49 -13.68
CA ILE A 43 -9.33 -6.00 -14.57
C ILE A 43 -8.15 -6.50 -13.72
N GLU A 44 -7.52 -7.61 -14.13
CA GLU A 44 -6.28 -8.08 -13.52
C GLU A 44 -5.20 -6.97 -13.60
N LEU A 45 -4.39 -6.83 -12.54
CA LEU A 45 -3.48 -5.69 -12.36
C LEU A 45 -2.55 -5.47 -13.56
N LYS A 46 -1.91 -6.52 -14.07
CA LYS A 46 -1.00 -6.41 -15.22
C LYS A 46 -1.75 -5.96 -16.46
N ASN A 47 -2.92 -6.53 -16.73
CA ASN A 47 -3.75 -6.12 -17.86
C ASN A 47 -4.20 -4.65 -17.73
N ALA A 48 -4.63 -4.22 -16.54
CA ALA A 48 -5.03 -2.83 -16.28
C ALA A 48 -3.87 -1.84 -16.51
N ILE A 49 -2.66 -2.18 -16.03
CA ILE A 49 -1.45 -1.38 -16.29
C ILE A 49 -1.15 -1.31 -17.79
N ASN A 50 -1.29 -2.42 -18.51
CA ASN A 50 -1.06 -2.47 -19.95
C ASN A 50 -2.06 -1.60 -20.72
N THR A 51 -3.35 -1.63 -20.37
CA THR A 51 -4.38 -0.76 -20.97
C THR A 51 -4.00 0.71 -20.85
N ILE A 52 -3.64 1.16 -19.64
CA ILE A 52 -3.21 2.56 -19.43
C ILE A 52 -1.94 2.88 -20.23
N ARG A 53 -0.98 1.96 -20.29
CA ARG A 53 0.26 2.19 -21.06
C ARG A 53 0.03 2.27 -22.56
N GLN A 54 -0.81 1.40 -23.11
CA GLN A 54 -1.17 1.43 -24.53
C GLN A 54 -1.81 2.77 -24.87
N PHE A 55 -2.77 3.22 -24.04
CA PHE A 55 -3.36 4.54 -24.17
C PHE A 55 -2.30 5.66 -24.12
N LEU A 56 -1.38 5.60 -23.15
CA LEU A 56 -0.32 6.61 -23.02
C LEU A 56 0.65 6.61 -24.21
N SER A 57 0.93 5.45 -24.81
CA SER A 57 1.84 5.31 -25.95
C SER A 57 1.20 5.70 -27.29
N GLY A 58 -0.11 5.55 -27.42
CA GLY A 58 -0.86 5.89 -28.63
C GLY A 58 -1.25 7.36 -28.73
N ASN A 59 -0.97 8.16 -27.71
CA ASN A 59 -1.42 9.55 -27.61
C ASN A 59 -0.26 10.50 -27.30
N ILE A 60 -0.36 11.74 -27.79
CA ILE A 60 0.63 12.79 -27.52
C ILE A 60 0.11 13.63 -26.36
N PHE A 61 0.82 13.59 -25.23
CA PHE A 61 0.51 14.40 -24.06
C PHE A 61 1.44 15.60 -23.97
N LYS A 62 0.95 16.69 -23.37
CA LYS A 62 1.81 17.83 -23.02
C LYS A 62 2.90 17.35 -22.05
N SER A 63 4.15 17.69 -22.33
CA SER A 63 5.25 17.43 -21.41
C SER A 63 5.01 18.16 -20.09
N GLY A 64 4.92 17.40 -19.00
CA GLY A 64 4.90 17.94 -17.65
C GLY A 64 6.30 17.98 -17.03
N SER A 65 6.49 18.84 -16.03
CA SER A 65 7.68 18.77 -15.18
C SER A 65 7.66 17.46 -14.39
N ASN A 66 8.61 16.55 -14.63
CA ASN A 66 8.79 15.40 -13.75
C ASN A 66 9.49 15.90 -12.47
N LYS A 67 8.78 15.92 -11.35
CA LYS A 67 9.37 16.29 -10.07
C LYS A 67 9.75 15.01 -9.34
N ASP A 68 10.97 14.92 -8.82
CA ASP A 68 11.46 13.75 -8.05
C ASP A 68 10.57 13.34 -6.87
N LYS A 69 9.71 14.27 -6.42
CA LYS A 69 8.73 14.05 -5.35
C LYS A 69 7.44 13.38 -5.83
N TRP A 70 7.24 13.10 -7.11
CA TRP A 70 6.00 12.46 -7.59
C TRP A 70 6.03 10.95 -7.37
N TYR A 71 4.84 10.37 -7.18
CA TYR A 71 4.70 8.92 -7.08
C TYR A 71 4.94 8.30 -8.45
N SER A 72 5.79 7.28 -8.51
CA SER A 72 6.15 6.59 -9.75
C SER A 72 6.25 5.09 -9.49
N LEU A 73 5.84 4.29 -10.47
CA LEU A 73 6.02 2.84 -10.45
C LEU A 73 7.50 2.42 -10.44
N THR A 74 8.43 3.29 -10.87
CA THR A 74 9.87 2.99 -10.78
C THR A 74 10.34 2.75 -9.34
N ASN A 75 9.77 3.49 -8.39
CA ASN A 75 10.08 3.40 -6.96
C ASN A 75 8.90 2.81 -6.19
N PHE A 76 8.08 1.98 -6.84
CA PHE A 76 6.93 1.37 -6.20
C PHE A 76 7.26 -0.03 -5.70
N TRP A 77 6.72 -0.38 -4.54
CA TRP A 77 6.69 -1.74 -4.04
C TRP A 77 5.39 -1.99 -3.28
N TYR A 78 4.93 -3.25 -3.27
CA TYR A 78 3.78 -3.65 -2.49
C TYR A 78 3.90 -5.05 -1.91
N TYR A 79 3.21 -5.23 -0.79
CA TYR A 79 2.96 -6.49 -0.13
C TYR A 79 1.47 -6.75 -0.06
N LYS A 80 1.09 -8.00 -0.29
CA LYS A 80 -0.25 -8.51 -0.01
C LYS A 80 -0.13 -9.71 0.92
N LEU A 81 -0.75 -9.62 2.08
CA LEU A 81 -0.73 -10.67 3.08
C LEU A 81 -2.13 -11.25 3.24
N SER A 82 -2.19 -12.56 3.43
CA SER A 82 -3.36 -13.26 3.94
C SER A 82 -2.99 -13.82 5.31
N ILE A 83 -3.62 -13.30 6.35
CA ILE A 83 -3.32 -13.59 7.75
C ILE A 83 -4.48 -14.40 8.30
N THR A 84 -4.18 -15.56 8.88
CA THR A 84 -5.20 -16.47 9.40
C THR A 84 -5.97 -15.82 10.55
N SER A 85 -7.25 -16.19 10.70
CA SER A 85 -8.13 -15.57 11.71
C SER A 85 -7.74 -15.88 13.16
N ASP A 86 -6.95 -16.94 13.38
CA ASP A 86 -6.41 -17.39 14.66
C ASP A 86 -5.07 -16.73 15.01
N ASN A 87 -4.50 -15.91 14.11
CA ASN A 87 -3.26 -15.18 14.36
C ASN A 87 -3.39 -14.34 15.65
N GLY A 88 -2.41 -14.48 16.55
CA GLY A 88 -2.46 -13.86 17.88
C GLY A 88 -2.63 -12.34 17.83
N LEU A 89 -2.04 -11.67 16.85
CA LEU A 89 -2.19 -10.23 16.67
C LEU A 89 -3.56 -9.85 16.10
N VAL A 90 -4.10 -10.62 15.17
CA VAL A 90 -5.49 -10.44 14.68
C VAL A 90 -6.48 -10.55 15.85
N ASN A 91 -6.28 -11.51 16.75
CA ASN A 91 -7.11 -11.65 17.94
C ASN A 91 -6.98 -10.47 18.90
N LYS A 92 -5.76 -9.95 19.11
CA LYS A 92 -5.56 -8.71 19.90
C LYS A 92 -6.30 -7.52 19.29
N PHE A 93 -6.28 -7.38 17.97
CA PHE A 93 -6.99 -6.32 17.27
C PHE A 93 -8.52 -6.45 17.36
N LYS A 94 -9.07 -7.66 17.25
CA LYS A 94 -10.51 -7.93 17.46
C LYS A 94 -10.97 -7.54 18.87
N ASN A 95 -10.10 -7.71 19.86
CA ASN A 95 -10.37 -7.41 21.27
C ASN A 95 -9.93 -6.01 21.72
N ALA A 96 -9.39 -5.19 20.81
CA ALA A 96 -8.95 -3.84 21.14
C ALA A 96 -10.16 -2.91 21.37
N ASN A 97 -9.99 -1.91 22.23
CA ASN A 97 -11.02 -0.91 22.47
C ASN A 97 -11.34 -0.15 21.18
N LEU A 98 -12.59 -0.23 20.73
CA LEU A 98 -13.08 0.54 19.60
C LEU A 98 -13.27 2.00 20.01
N ILE A 99 -12.67 2.92 19.25
CA ILE A 99 -12.90 4.35 19.41
C ILE A 99 -14.03 4.76 18.48
N GLY A 100 -15.16 5.19 19.05
CA GLY A 100 -16.36 5.61 18.32
C GLY A 100 -17.63 4.93 18.82
N ASN A 101 -18.77 5.28 18.22
CA ASN A 101 -20.07 4.73 18.55
C ASN A 101 -20.51 3.72 17.48
N GLY A 102 -20.98 2.53 17.89
CA GLY A 102 -21.63 1.55 17.00
C GLY A 102 -20.90 0.21 16.89
N ASN A 103 -21.60 -0.78 16.30
CA ASN A 103 -21.02 -2.07 15.97
C ASN A 103 -20.14 -1.93 14.72
N MET A 104 -18.86 -2.25 14.84
CA MET A 104 -17.99 -2.33 13.67
C MET A 104 -18.41 -3.49 12.77
N PRO A 105 -18.41 -3.33 11.44
CA PRO A 105 -18.54 -4.45 10.53
C PRO A 105 -17.46 -5.50 10.84
N SER A 106 -17.86 -6.78 10.91
CA SER A 106 -16.93 -7.89 11.16
C SER A 106 -15.84 -8.04 10.10
N ASP A 107 -16.00 -7.33 8.98
CA ASP A 107 -15.11 -7.38 7.83
C ASP A 107 -13.87 -6.50 8.00
N TYR A 108 -13.80 -5.60 8.99
CA TYR A 108 -12.68 -4.68 9.15
C TYR A 108 -12.17 -4.65 10.58
N LEU A 109 -10.85 -4.52 10.72
CA LEU A 109 -10.21 -4.17 11.99
C LEU A 109 -9.57 -2.78 11.85
N PRO A 110 -9.83 -1.82 12.77
CA PRO A 110 -9.51 -0.42 12.57
C PRO A 110 -8.06 -0.13 13.01
N VAL A 111 -7.08 -0.75 12.36
CA VAL A 111 -5.73 -0.94 12.93
C VAL A 111 -4.58 -0.43 12.04
N SER A 112 -4.92 0.16 10.89
CA SER A 112 -3.96 0.67 9.92
C SER A 112 -3.05 1.76 10.49
N PHE A 113 -3.60 2.65 11.32
CA PHE A 113 -2.82 3.66 12.03
C PHE A 113 -1.93 3.02 13.09
N ASP A 114 -2.42 1.98 13.78
CA ASP A 114 -1.63 1.27 14.78
C ASP A 114 -0.43 0.59 14.12
N ILE A 115 -0.58 -0.28 13.13
CA ILE A 115 0.56 -0.99 12.52
C ILE A 115 1.68 -0.05 12.01
N ARG A 116 1.33 1.16 11.55
CA ARG A 116 2.30 2.16 11.12
C ARG A 116 3.09 2.79 12.28
N TYR A 117 2.50 2.96 13.46
CA TYR A 117 3.06 3.76 14.55
C TYR A 117 3.24 3.02 15.90
N LYS A 118 2.37 2.06 16.24
CA LYS A 118 2.31 1.32 17.50
C LYS A 118 1.55 -0.02 17.38
N MET A 119 2.05 -1.10 17.98
CA MET A 119 1.30 -2.36 18.04
C MET A 119 0.40 -2.43 19.29
N PRO A 120 -0.76 -3.11 19.24
CA PRO A 120 -1.58 -3.34 20.43
C PRO A 120 -0.81 -4.11 21.49
N SER A 121 -0.91 -3.65 22.73
CA SER A 121 -0.30 -4.28 23.91
C SER A 121 1.23 -4.31 23.90
N SER A 122 1.87 -3.50 23.07
CA SER A 122 3.32 -3.27 23.08
C SER A 122 3.63 -1.91 23.71
N GLY A 123 4.77 -1.79 24.39
CA GLY A 123 5.26 -0.50 24.86
C GLY A 123 5.54 0.47 23.71
N ASP A 124 5.80 1.74 24.04
CA ASP A 124 6.22 2.76 23.08
C ASP A 124 7.39 2.25 22.21
N GLY A 125 7.28 2.41 20.88
CA GLY A 125 8.38 2.06 19.96
C GLY A 125 8.22 0.75 19.17
N THR A 126 7.00 0.30 18.89
CA THR A 126 6.74 -0.85 17.99
C THR A 126 6.05 -0.43 16.69
N GLY A 127 6.09 -1.26 15.64
CA GLY A 127 5.46 -1.00 14.35
C GLY A 127 6.42 -0.43 13.29
N LEU A 128 5.90 -0.27 12.06
CA LEU A 128 6.72 -0.03 10.87
C LEU A 128 7.61 1.21 10.97
N ARG A 129 7.08 2.32 11.51
CA ARG A 129 7.84 3.56 11.66
C ARG A 129 9.00 3.41 12.65
N SER A 130 8.78 2.72 13.76
CA SER A 130 9.81 2.51 14.78
C SER A 130 10.90 1.59 14.26
N ALA A 131 10.52 0.49 13.61
CA ALA A 131 11.46 -0.44 12.99
C ALA A 131 12.36 0.26 11.96
N TYR A 132 11.77 1.08 11.08
CA TYR A 132 12.54 1.84 10.10
C TYR A 132 13.45 2.91 10.73
N TYR A 133 12.99 3.58 11.79
CA TYR A 133 13.84 4.51 12.56
C TYR A 133 15.04 3.78 13.17
N SER A 134 14.82 2.64 13.83
CA SER A 134 15.87 1.80 14.40
C SER A 134 16.85 1.33 13.32
N PHE A 135 16.36 0.90 12.16
CA PHE A 135 17.20 0.58 11.00
C PHE A 135 18.11 1.76 10.62
N CYS A 136 17.57 2.97 10.46
CA CYS A 136 18.36 4.15 10.13
C CYS A 136 19.41 4.51 11.21
N ARG A 137 19.10 4.27 12.48
CA ARG A 137 19.99 4.58 13.61
C ARG A 137 21.29 3.76 13.61
N HIS A 138 21.33 2.64 12.89
CA HIS A 138 22.55 1.84 12.74
C HIS A 138 23.61 2.53 11.87
N SER A 139 23.22 3.47 11.00
CA SER A 139 24.13 4.07 10.00
C SER A 139 24.09 5.59 9.96
N MET A 140 23.20 6.24 10.73
CA MET A 140 22.99 7.69 10.70
C MET A 140 22.86 8.27 12.10
N SER A 141 23.07 9.59 12.22
CA SER A 141 22.80 10.33 13.45
C SER A 141 21.33 10.22 13.88
N LYS A 142 21.02 10.57 15.14
CA LYS A 142 19.65 10.52 15.65
C LYS A 142 18.73 11.47 14.89
N GLU A 143 19.23 12.67 14.62
CA GLU A 143 18.53 13.73 13.92
C GLU A 143 18.27 13.35 12.46
N ASP A 144 19.26 12.81 11.76
CA ASP A 144 19.09 12.38 10.36
C ASP A 144 18.14 11.18 10.24
N ALA A 145 18.26 10.20 11.13
CA ALA A 145 17.34 9.05 11.18
C ALA A 145 15.90 9.51 11.41
N LYS A 146 15.70 10.51 12.29
CA LYS A 146 14.40 11.13 12.56
C LYS A 146 13.87 11.85 11.33
N GLN A 147 14.69 12.64 10.64
CA GLN A 147 14.29 13.35 9.41
C GLN A 147 13.94 12.37 8.28
N LYS A 148 14.76 11.34 8.04
CA LYS A 148 14.52 10.32 7.01
C LYS A 148 13.27 9.49 7.30
N THR A 149 13.03 9.14 8.56
CA THR A 149 11.78 8.44 8.94
C THR A 149 10.55 9.33 8.71
N ARG A 150 10.67 10.62 9.05
CA ARG A 150 9.59 11.61 8.85
C ARG A 150 9.27 11.84 7.38
N SER A 151 10.27 11.88 6.50
CA SER A 151 10.03 12.08 5.06
C SER A 151 9.28 10.91 4.41
N LEU A 152 9.37 9.70 4.97
CA LEU A 152 8.66 8.51 4.46
C LEU A 152 7.29 8.30 5.12
N PHE A 153 7.21 8.36 6.44
CA PHE A 153 5.97 8.10 7.17
C PHE A 153 5.10 9.35 7.37
N GLY A 154 5.61 10.53 7.00
CA GLY A 154 4.98 11.83 7.19
C GLY A 154 5.14 12.40 8.61
N THR A 155 4.85 13.69 8.74
CA THR A 155 4.66 14.41 10.01
C THR A 155 3.33 15.16 9.99
N LEU A 156 2.81 15.47 11.18
CA LEU A 156 1.64 16.33 11.32
C LEU A 156 1.99 17.84 11.30
N GLU A 157 3.27 18.21 11.43
CA GLU A 157 3.66 19.62 11.62
C GLU A 157 4.42 20.24 10.44
N ASN A 158 3.98 21.48 10.13
CA ASN A 158 4.56 22.60 9.37
C ASN A 158 5.02 22.42 7.92
N ASP A 159 5.28 21.20 7.47
CA ASP A 159 5.31 20.86 6.04
C ASP A 159 4.52 19.58 5.86
N LYS A 160 3.37 19.67 5.18
CA LYS A 160 2.50 18.52 4.88
C LYS A 160 3.16 17.63 3.82
N ILE A 161 4.26 16.98 4.16
CA ILE A 161 4.85 15.94 3.32
C ILE A 161 3.92 14.73 3.40
N GLY A 162 3.25 14.45 2.29
CA GLY A 162 2.45 13.23 2.12
C GLY A 162 3.31 12.00 2.39
N SER A 163 2.76 11.02 3.11
CA SER A 163 3.47 9.79 3.38
C SER A 163 3.80 9.06 2.08
N ARG A 164 4.98 8.43 2.04
CA ARG A 164 5.41 7.52 0.98
C ARG A 164 5.08 6.07 1.27
N ILE A 165 4.58 5.74 2.45
CA ILE A 165 4.26 4.37 2.88
C ILE A 165 2.83 4.32 3.39
N PHE A 166 2.09 3.37 2.84
CA PHE A 166 0.65 3.25 2.99
C PHE A 166 0.33 1.84 3.49
N VAL A 167 -0.71 1.73 4.32
CA VAL A 167 -1.16 0.48 4.93
C VAL A 167 -2.68 0.45 4.87
N SER A 168 -3.26 -0.62 4.33
CA SER A 168 -4.71 -0.84 4.37
C SER A 168 -5.18 -1.13 5.80
N HIS A 169 -6.48 -1.04 6.06
CA HIS A 169 -7.06 -1.78 7.18
C HIS A 169 -6.80 -3.28 6.99
N LEU A 170 -6.76 -4.04 8.08
CA LEU A 170 -6.96 -5.49 7.99
C LEU A 170 -8.43 -5.71 7.64
N PHE A 171 -8.68 -6.37 6.51
CA PHE A 171 -10.03 -6.58 6.02
C PHE A 171 -10.29 -8.04 5.66
N ARG A 172 -11.52 -8.51 5.82
CA ARG A 172 -11.98 -9.81 5.33
C ARG A 172 -12.66 -9.62 3.99
N ARG A 173 -12.44 -10.58 3.11
CA ARG A 173 -13.19 -10.68 1.86
C ARG A 173 -14.48 -11.43 2.13
N ARG A 174 -15.62 -10.74 2.08
CA ARG A 174 -16.93 -11.37 2.30
C ARG A 174 -17.09 -12.59 1.39
N ASN A 175 -17.56 -13.69 1.97
CA ASN A 175 -17.91 -14.93 1.26
C ASN A 175 -16.76 -15.56 0.44
N ILE A 176 -15.51 -15.18 0.68
CA ILE A 176 -14.34 -15.76 -0.02
C ILE A 176 -13.51 -16.59 0.96
N ASP A 177 -13.06 -15.98 2.06
CA ASP A 177 -12.25 -16.67 3.05
C ASP A 177 -12.45 -16.09 4.47
N ASN A 178 -11.93 -16.81 5.46
CA ASN A 178 -11.93 -16.39 6.85
C ASN A 178 -10.66 -15.62 7.23
N ASN A 179 -9.77 -15.33 6.29
CA ASN A 179 -8.51 -14.66 6.56
C ASN A 179 -8.69 -13.14 6.56
N HIS A 180 -7.81 -12.45 7.29
CA HIS A 180 -7.67 -11.01 7.20
C HIS A 180 -6.57 -10.69 6.20
N HIS A 181 -6.88 -9.79 5.29
CA HIS A 181 -5.99 -9.34 4.23
C HIS A 181 -5.38 -8.00 4.62
N LEU A 182 -4.08 -7.86 4.38
CA LEU A 182 -3.36 -6.60 4.54
C LEU A 182 -2.68 -6.25 3.22
N LYS A 183 -2.79 -4.98 2.83
CA LYS A 183 -1.97 -4.39 1.78
C LYS A 183 -1.04 -3.35 2.40
N VAL A 184 0.23 -3.42 2.07
CA VAL A 184 1.22 -2.40 2.44
C VAL A 184 1.97 -2.02 1.18
N TRP A 185 2.05 -0.75 0.86
CA TRP A 185 2.72 -0.29 -0.36
C TRP A 185 3.47 1.00 -0.11
N GLY A 186 4.47 1.27 -0.95
CA GLY A 186 5.24 2.48 -0.86
C GLY A 186 5.79 2.97 -2.18
N PHE A 187 6.12 4.26 -2.19
CA PHE A 187 6.79 4.96 -3.29
C PHE A 187 8.17 5.42 -2.83
N THR A 188 9.08 4.46 -2.64
CA THR A 188 10.44 4.61 -2.11
C THR A 188 11.38 3.57 -2.71
N ASP A 189 12.65 3.59 -2.32
CA ASP A 189 13.62 2.55 -2.71
C ASP A 189 13.22 1.17 -2.18
N ASP A 190 13.60 0.12 -2.93
CA ASP A 190 13.32 -1.29 -2.62
C ASP A 190 13.90 -1.72 -1.26
N SER A 191 14.99 -1.08 -0.81
CA SER A 191 15.59 -1.32 0.51
C SER A 191 14.67 -0.95 1.66
N VAL A 192 13.89 0.13 1.53
CA VAL A 192 12.85 0.50 2.49
C VAL A 192 11.74 -0.55 2.49
N GLY A 193 11.34 -1.01 1.30
CA GLY A 193 10.37 -2.09 1.14
C GLY A 193 10.80 -3.36 1.88
N LYS A 194 12.07 -3.76 1.78
CA LYS A 194 12.63 -4.92 2.49
C LYS A 194 12.54 -4.76 4.01
N VAL A 195 12.94 -3.61 4.56
CA VAL A 195 12.80 -3.33 6.00
C VAL A 195 11.34 -3.45 6.47
N VAL A 196 10.40 -2.95 5.66
CA VAL A 196 8.97 -3.09 5.95
C VAL A 196 8.54 -4.56 5.91
N GLY A 197 9.00 -5.34 4.93
CA GLY A 197 8.70 -6.78 4.82
C GLY A 197 9.20 -7.58 6.02
N ASP A 198 10.43 -7.31 6.46
CA ASP A 198 11.01 -7.93 7.64
C ASP A 198 10.23 -7.58 8.91
N GLU A 199 9.78 -6.33 9.05
CA GLU A 199 8.96 -5.94 10.19
C GLU A 199 7.55 -6.56 10.13
N LEU A 200 6.95 -6.68 8.94
CA LEU A 200 5.66 -7.37 8.77
C LEU A 200 5.77 -8.84 9.16
N LYS A 201 6.90 -9.50 8.87
CA LYS A 201 7.20 -10.85 9.35
C LYS A 201 7.12 -10.91 10.88
N ASN A 202 7.81 -9.99 11.56
CA ASN A 202 7.87 -9.95 13.02
C ASN A 202 6.49 -9.66 13.62
N ILE A 203 5.80 -8.66 13.08
CA ILE A 203 4.46 -8.21 13.53
C ILE A 203 3.47 -9.37 13.50
N PHE A 204 3.43 -10.13 12.40
CA PHE A 204 2.46 -11.21 12.20
C PHE A 204 2.99 -12.60 12.54
N GLY A 205 4.24 -12.73 13.00
CA GLY A 205 4.85 -14.02 13.32
C GLY A 205 4.95 -14.95 12.12
N LEU A 206 5.32 -14.43 10.95
CA LEU A 206 5.44 -15.23 9.72
C LEU A 206 6.78 -15.98 9.69
N ASP A 207 6.81 -17.17 9.09
CA ASP A 207 8.06 -17.96 8.95
C ASP A 207 9.12 -17.22 8.12
N LYS A 208 8.66 -16.52 7.08
CA LYS A 208 9.49 -15.75 6.15
C LYS A 208 8.88 -14.38 5.86
N PRO A 209 9.69 -13.39 5.45
CA PRO A 209 9.15 -12.13 4.95
C PRO A 209 8.14 -12.35 3.81
N PRO A 210 7.07 -11.55 3.74
CA PRO A 210 6.12 -11.63 2.65
C PRO A 210 6.80 -11.32 1.32
N SER A 211 6.28 -11.90 0.23
CA SER A 211 6.80 -11.62 -1.11
C SER A 211 6.51 -10.17 -1.50
N ILE A 212 7.58 -9.45 -1.84
CA ILE A 212 7.50 -8.10 -2.40
C ILE A 212 7.21 -8.21 -3.89
N VAL A 213 6.35 -7.33 -4.40
CA VAL A 213 6.22 -7.10 -5.84
C VAL A 213 6.60 -5.66 -6.12
N THR A 214 7.54 -5.48 -7.05
CA THR A 214 8.07 -4.15 -7.39
C THR A 214 7.34 -3.56 -8.57
N GLY A 215 7.27 -2.23 -8.65
CA GLY A 215 6.72 -1.57 -9.83
C GLY A 215 7.60 -1.75 -11.06
N LYS A 216 8.91 -2.03 -10.90
CA LYS A 216 9.79 -2.47 -11.99
C LYS A 216 9.33 -3.79 -12.58
N GLU A 217 8.97 -4.77 -11.76
CA GLU A 217 8.34 -6.01 -12.25
C GLU A 217 7.04 -5.70 -12.98
N LEU A 218 6.15 -4.91 -12.39
CA LEU A 218 4.88 -4.54 -13.02
C LEU A 218 5.07 -3.84 -14.39
N ILE A 219 6.10 -3.01 -14.53
CA ILE A 219 6.46 -2.33 -15.78
C ILE A 219 7.12 -3.28 -16.78
N ASN A 220 7.99 -4.19 -16.33
CA ASN A 220 8.76 -5.06 -17.21
C ASN A 220 7.93 -6.25 -17.71
N TYR A 221 7.01 -6.77 -16.90
CA TYR A 221 6.02 -7.76 -17.35
C TYR A 221 5.16 -7.26 -18.53
N SER A 222 5.01 -5.94 -18.68
CA SER A 222 4.31 -5.28 -19.79
C SER A 222 5.12 -5.16 -21.08
N ARG A 223 6.46 -5.26 -21.01
CA ARG A 223 7.33 -5.03 -22.18
C ARG A 223 7.37 -6.20 -23.14
N GLY A 224 6.76 -7.32 -22.78
CA GLY A 224 6.99 -8.59 -23.45
C GLY A 224 8.42 -9.02 -23.18
N GLU A 225 8.60 -10.14 -22.49
CA GLU A 225 9.72 -10.98 -22.85
C GLU A 225 9.45 -11.42 -24.29
N VAL A 226 9.94 -10.61 -25.24
CA VAL A 226 10.40 -11.15 -26.50
C VAL A 226 11.60 -11.99 -26.10
N GLN A 227 11.41 -13.31 -26.13
CA GLN A 227 12.51 -14.27 -26.07
C GLN A 227 13.59 -13.93 -27.10
#